data_AF-A0A7W3NG08-F1
#
_entry.id   AF-A0A7W3NG08-F1
#
_cell.length_a   1.000
_cell.length_b   1.000
_cell.length_c   1.000
_cell.angle_alpha   90.00
_cell.angle_beta   90.00
_cell.angle_gamma   90.00
#
_symmetry.space_group_name_H-M   'P 1'
#
loop_
_entity.id
_entity.type
_entity.pdbx_description
1 polymer ?
#
loop_
_entity_poly.entity_id
_entity_poly.type
_entity_poly.pdbx_seq_one_letter_code
_entity_poly.pdbx_strand_id
1 'polypeptide(L)'
;MIPVYHLDLWFRDKNMQRIKQLRRRRRKFKRQLDKVVEQKEWIIEGWGYCETYDIRFEKADVIIFLDLSPEECKKRLMNRENYRKKDGTVDKRTLNNHLHKIDKFHQTNRLLILELFQKYEGTYEKTLFPIVRKFNYDQLLTALENIVN
;
A
#
# COMPACT_ATOMS: atom_id res chain seq x y z
N MET A 1 -8.96 1.14 -19.20
CA MET A 1 -8.60 1.86 -17.97
C MET A 1 -8.41 0.79 -16.92
N ILE A 2 -7.18 0.67 -16.38
CA ILE A 2 -6.84 -0.41 -15.45
C ILE A 2 -7.66 -0.23 -14.15
N PRO A 3 -8.37 -1.26 -13.65
CA PRO A 3 -9.20 -1.15 -12.45
C PRO A 3 -8.34 -1.03 -11.19
N VAL A 4 -8.70 -0.10 -10.30
CA VAL A 4 -8.01 0.15 -9.03
C VAL A 4 -8.77 -0.44 -7.85
N TYR A 5 -8.08 -1.24 -7.06
CA TYR A 5 -8.62 -1.92 -5.89
C TYR A 5 -7.91 -1.47 -4.60
N HIS A 6 -8.63 -0.73 -3.76
CA HIS A 6 -8.16 -0.34 -2.44
C HIS A 6 -8.46 -1.42 -1.39
N LEU A 7 -7.43 -2.08 -0.87
CA LEU A 7 -7.58 -3.23 0.03
C LEU A 7 -8.35 -2.90 1.31
N ASP A 8 -8.25 -1.67 1.83
CA ASP A 8 -8.97 -1.22 3.02
C ASP A 8 -10.50 -1.27 2.85
N LEU A 9 -11.00 -1.13 1.61
CA LEU A 9 -12.43 -1.21 1.30
C LEU A 9 -12.96 -2.64 1.41
N TRP A 10 -12.10 -3.66 1.27
CA TRP A 10 -12.52 -5.06 1.32
C TRP A 10 -12.94 -5.50 2.72
N PHE A 11 -12.54 -4.74 3.74
CA PHE A 11 -12.94 -4.91 5.14
C PHE A 11 -14.31 -4.31 5.47
N ARG A 12 -14.99 -3.72 4.48
CA ARG A 12 -16.32 -3.10 4.62
C ARG A 12 -17.41 -3.97 4.00
N ASP A 13 -18.62 -3.89 4.52
CA ASP A 13 -19.81 -4.50 3.91
C ASP A 13 -20.42 -3.59 2.82
N LYS A 14 -21.57 -4.01 2.27
CA LYS A 14 -22.29 -3.26 1.23
C LYS A 14 -22.77 -1.87 1.68
N ASN A 15 -22.87 -1.64 2.99
CA ASN A 15 -23.27 -0.36 3.59
C ASN A 15 -22.05 0.41 4.12
N MET A 16 -20.84 0.06 3.66
CA MET A 16 -19.57 0.67 4.08
C MET A 16 -19.21 0.51 5.56
N GLN A 17 -19.89 -0.39 6.28
CA GLN A 17 -19.60 -0.67 7.68
C GLN A 17 -18.47 -1.68 7.82
N ARG A 18 -17.63 -1.52 8.84
CA ARG A 18 -16.53 -2.45 9.12
C ARG A 18 -17.07 -3.84 9.46
N ILE A 19 -16.59 -4.86 8.76
CA ILE A 19 -16.93 -6.27 9.05
C ILE A 19 -16.28 -6.65 10.39
N LYS A 20 -17.12 -6.85 11.42
CA LYS A 20 -16.67 -7.19 12.78
C LYS A 20 -16.12 -8.62 12.89
N GLN A 21 -16.76 -9.58 12.22
CA GLN A 21 -16.39 -10.99 12.33
C GLN A 21 -15.09 -11.30 11.58
N LEU A 22 -14.02 -11.63 12.33
CA LEU A 22 -12.67 -11.87 11.79
C LEU A 22 -12.63 -12.98 10.72
N ARG A 23 -13.28 -14.12 10.97
CA ARG A 23 -13.32 -15.24 10.02
C ARG A 23 -14.00 -14.88 8.70
N ARG A 24 -15.12 -14.16 8.75
CA ARG A 24 -15.86 -13.69 7.56
C ARG A 24 -15.00 -12.70 6.77
N ARG A 25 -14.31 -11.82 7.47
CA ARG A 25 -13.43 -10.79 6.91
C ARG A 25 -12.25 -11.40 6.16
N ARG A 26 -11.54 -12.35 6.76
CA ARG A 26 -10.43 -13.08 6.12
C ARG A 26 -10.90 -13.86 4.87
N ARG A 27 -12.01 -14.58 4.98
CA ARG A 27 -12.59 -15.31 3.83
C ARG A 27 -13.00 -14.38 2.69
N LYS A 28 -13.64 -13.26 3.00
CA LYS A 28 -14.00 -12.25 1.99
C LYS A 28 -12.75 -11.70 1.32
N PHE A 29 -11.76 -11.29 2.11
CA PHE A 29 -10.51 -10.73 1.61
C PHE A 29 -9.80 -11.70 0.66
N LYS A 30 -9.58 -12.95 1.09
CA LYS A 30 -8.93 -13.97 0.26
C LYS A 30 -9.68 -14.18 -1.06
N ARG A 31 -11.01 -14.37 -1.00
CA ARG A 31 -11.84 -14.55 -2.20
C ARG A 31 -11.80 -13.36 -3.15
N GLN A 32 -11.66 -12.14 -2.64
CA GLN A 32 -11.53 -10.95 -3.48
C GLN A 32 -10.15 -10.88 -4.10
N LEU A 33 -9.09 -11.13 -3.32
CA LEU A 33 -7.73 -11.14 -3.82
C LEU A 33 -7.55 -12.18 -4.93
N ASP A 34 -7.92 -13.45 -4.66
CA ASP A 34 -7.81 -14.56 -5.62
C ASP A 34 -8.53 -14.22 -6.94
N LYS A 35 -9.63 -13.47 -6.89
CA LYS A 35 -10.36 -13.05 -8.09
C LYS A 35 -9.72 -11.90 -8.83
N VAL A 36 -9.05 -11.00 -8.12
CA VAL A 36 -8.43 -9.80 -8.73
C VAL A 36 -7.12 -10.19 -9.39
N VAL A 37 -6.28 -10.98 -8.73
CA VAL A 37 -4.96 -11.35 -9.26
C VAL A 37 -5.01 -12.24 -10.51
N GLU A 38 -6.15 -12.86 -10.79
CA GLU A 38 -6.39 -13.65 -12.02
C GLU A 38 -7.04 -12.82 -13.15
N GLN A 39 -7.29 -11.52 -12.94
CA GLN A 39 -7.75 -10.64 -14.01
C GLN A 39 -6.60 -10.27 -14.94
N LYS A 40 -6.96 -9.91 -16.18
CA LYS A 40 -5.99 -9.48 -17.20
C LYS A 40 -5.18 -8.24 -16.78
N GLU A 41 -5.81 -7.28 -16.11
CA GLU A 41 -5.17 -6.04 -15.68
C GLU A 41 -5.77 -5.56 -14.35
N TRP A 42 -4.95 -5.04 -13.45
CA TRP A 42 -5.37 -4.52 -12.15
C TRP A 42 -4.31 -3.64 -11.50
N ILE A 43 -4.75 -2.75 -10.62
CA ILE A 43 -3.91 -2.06 -9.64
C ILE A 43 -4.46 -2.42 -8.27
N ILE A 44 -3.61 -2.96 -7.40
CA ILE A 44 -3.95 -3.17 -5.99
C ILE A 44 -3.19 -2.15 -5.15
N GLU A 45 -3.92 -1.31 -4.42
CA GLU A 45 -3.38 -0.35 -3.47
C GLU A 45 -3.71 -0.77 -2.04
N GLY A 46 -2.68 -0.80 -1.18
CA GLY A 46 -2.85 -1.05 0.24
C GLY A 46 -1.68 -1.79 0.88
N TRP A 47 -1.51 -1.54 2.18
CA TRP A 47 -0.44 -2.07 3.02
C TRP A 47 -1.02 -2.72 4.29
N GLY A 48 -0.22 -3.53 4.99
CA GLY A 48 -0.60 -4.09 6.28
C GLY A 48 -1.28 -5.46 6.22
N TYR A 49 -1.34 -6.07 5.04
CA TYR A 49 -1.89 -7.42 4.77
C TYR A 49 -0.76 -8.39 4.43
N CYS A 50 0.21 -8.53 5.36
CA CYS A 50 1.48 -9.23 5.11
C CYS A 50 1.28 -10.65 4.58
N GLU A 51 0.26 -11.35 5.06
CA GLU A 51 -0.07 -12.71 4.65
C GLU A 51 -0.38 -12.85 3.16
N THR A 52 -0.65 -11.75 2.47
CA THR A 52 -0.93 -11.72 1.03
C THR A 52 0.11 -10.99 0.22
N TYR A 53 1.28 -10.70 0.78
CA TYR A 53 2.33 -10.01 0.02
C TYR A 53 2.89 -10.93 -1.06
N ASP A 54 3.21 -12.19 -0.74
CA ASP A 54 3.87 -13.10 -1.67
C ASP A 54 3.06 -13.34 -2.96
N ILE A 55 1.77 -13.69 -2.85
CA ILE A 55 0.89 -13.87 -4.03
C ILE A 55 0.75 -12.59 -4.87
N ARG A 56 0.82 -11.40 -4.24
CA ARG A 56 0.78 -10.13 -4.97
C ARG A 56 2.07 -9.87 -5.74
N PHE A 57 3.22 -10.23 -5.17
CA PHE A 57 4.50 -10.19 -5.89
C PHE A 57 4.55 -11.22 -7.01
N GLU A 58 4.08 -12.44 -6.74
CA GLU A 58 4.03 -13.53 -7.71
C GLU A 58 3.21 -13.15 -8.95
N LYS A 59 2.03 -12.53 -8.74
CA LYS A 59 1.06 -12.27 -9.81
C LYS A 59 1.19 -10.89 -10.45
N ALA A 60 1.86 -9.94 -9.82
CA ALA A 60 2.10 -8.63 -10.43
C ALA A 60 3.20 -8.70 -11.49
N ASP A 61 3.00 -7.94 -12.57
CA ASP A 61 4.06 -7.58 -13.52
C ASP A 61 4.94 -6.46 -12.94
N VAL A 62 4.31 -5.53 -12.19
CA VAL A 62 4.99 -4.35 -11.63
C VAL A 62 4.67 -4.19 -10.15
N ILE A 63 5.71 -4.04 -9.33
CA ILE A 63 5.59 -3.67 -7.91
C ILE A 63 6.24 -2.30 -7.70
N ILE A 64 5.43 -1.32 -7.29
CA ILE A 64 5.90 -0.01 -6.86
C ILE A 64 5.89 0.04 -5.34
N PHE A 65 7.05 0.21 -4.72
CA PHE A 65 7.18 0.32 -3.27
C PHE A 65 7.65 1.73 -2.87
N LEU A 66 6.80 2.48 -2.19
CA LEU A 66 7.13 3.81 -1.66
C LEU A 66 7.91 3.70 -0.34
N ASP A 67 9.22 3.50 -0.45
CA ASP A 67 10.13 3.28 0.69
C ASP A 67 10.77 4.56 1.22
N LEU A 68 9.95 5.52 1.62
CA LEU A 68 10.41 6.79 2.22
C LEU A 68 10.78 6.62 3.70
N SER A 69 11.70 7.43 4.22
CA SER A 69 12.08 7.35 5.63
C SER A 69 10.90 7.63 6.59
N PRO A 70 10.94 7.08 7.83
CA PRO A 70 9.95 7.38 8.86
C PRO A 70 9.80 8.89 9.12
N GLU A 71 10.90 9.64 9.12
CA GLU A 71 10.95 11.08 9.36
C GLU A 71 10.18 11.84 8.29
N GLU A 72 10.40 11.51 7.02
CA GLU A 72 9.68 12.13 5.90
C GLU A 72 8.18 11.77 5.94
N CYS A 73 7.84 10.53 6.27
CA CYS A 73 6.45 10.10 6.43
C CYS A 73 5.75 10.87 7.57
N LYS A 74 6.40 11.00 8.72
CA LYS A 74 5.90 11.76 9.88
C LYS A 74 5.74 13.25 9.55
N LYS A 75 6.73 13.85 8.86
CA LYS A 75 6.66 15.24 8.40
C LYS A 75 5.46 15.48 7.48
N ARG A 76 5.22 14.58 6.51
CA ARG A 76 4.05 14.66 5.61
C ARG A 76 2.73 14.50 6.34
N LEU A 77 2.65 13.59 7.31
CA LEU A 77 1.48 13.46 8.19
C LEU A 77 1.21 14.80 8.89
N MET A 78 2.21 15.39 9.53
CA MET A 78 2.06 16.68 10.24
C MET A 78 1.64 17.81 9.30
N ASN A 79 2.21 17.86 8.08
CA ASN A 79 1.79 18.84 7.07
C ASN A 79 0.31 18.68 6.71
N ARG A 80 -0.15 17.44 6.46
CA ARG A 80 -1.56 17.17 6.17
C ARG A 80 -2.46 17.59 7.33
N GLU A 81 -2.07 17.29 8.56
CA GLU A 81 -2.86 17.71 9.72
C GLU A 81 -2.89 19.23 9.90
N ASN A 82 -1.79 19.93 9.59
CA ASN A 82 -1.76 21.39 9.57
C ASN A 82 -2.67 22.00 8.50
N TYR A 83 -2.70 21.43 7.30
CA TYR A 83 -3.64 21.85 6.25
C TYR A 83 -5.10 21.62 6.66
N ARG A 84 -5.40 20.48 7.29
CA ARG A 84 -6.75 20.14 7.76
C ARG A 84 -7.26 21.00 8.91
N LYS A 85 -6.42 21.79 9.60
CA LYS A 85 -6.87 22.69 10.68
C LYS A 85 -7.99 23.65 10.26
N LYS A 86 -8.16 23.90 8.95
CA LYS A 86 -9.29 24.64 8.39
C LYS A 86 -10.63 23.88 8.42
N ASP A 87 -10.59 22.54 8.43
CA ASP A 87 -11.74 21.62 8.37
C ASP A 87 -11.91 20.79 9.67
N GLY A 88 -11.06 21.03 10.68
CA GLY A 88 -11.07 20.35 11.98
C GLY A 88 -9.71 19.76 12.38
N THR A 89 -9.46 19.66 13.69
CA THR A 89 -8.24 19.05 14.23
C THR A 89 -8.42 17.55 14.43
N VAL A 90 -7.44 16.75 13.99
CA VAL A 90 -7.37 15.35 14.38
C VAL A 90 -7.05 15.27 15.86
N ASP A 91 -7.79 14.42 16.60
CA ASP A 91 -7.56 14.23 18.02
C ASP A 91 -6.19 13.58 18.27
N LYS A 92 -5.61 13.89 19.44
CA LYS A 92 -4.26 13.44 19.82
C LYS A 92 -4.09 11.91 19.77
N ARG A 93 -5.15 11.15 20.11
CA ARG A 93 -5.11 9.69 20.10
C ARG A 93 -5.01 9.17 18.67
N THR A 94 -5.80 9.72 17.76
CA THR A 94 -5.73 9.36 16.33
C THR A 94 -4.38 9.72 15.73
N LEU A 95 -3.82 10.90 16.05
CA LEU A 95 -2.48 11.29 15.59
C LEU A 95 -1.40 10.30 16.09
N ASN A 96 -1.41 9.98 17.39
CA ASN A 96 -0.48 9.01 17.96
C ASN A 96 -0.60 7.62 17.32
N ASN A 97 -1.82 7.19 16.99
CA ASN A 97 -2.04 5.94 16.26
C ASN A 97 -1.44 5.97 14.85
N HIS A 98 -1.51 7.10 14.14
CA HIS A 98 -0.89 7.25 12.83
C HIS A 98 0.64 7.21 12.91
N LEU A 99 1.23 7.92 13.89
CA LEU A 99 2.67 7.90 14.14
C LEU A 99 3.15 6.47 14.45
N HIS A 100 2.46 5.78 15.36
CA HIS A 100 2.77 4.39 15.69
C HIS A 100 2.69 3.46 14.47
N LYS A 101 1.70 3.66 13.59
CA LYS A 101 1.58 2.88 12.35
C LYS A 101 2.77 3.10 11.41
N ILE A 102 3.26 4.33 11.28
CA ILE A 102 4.45 4.63 10.48
C ILE A 102 5.65 3.88 11.05
N ASP A 103 5.88 3.96 12.37
CA ASP A 103 7.00 3.28 13.02
C ASP A 103 6.91 1.76 12.86
N LYS A 104 5.73 1.20 13.15
CA LYS A 104 5.48 -0.24 13.01
C LYS A 104 5.69 -0.75 11.59
N PHE A 105 5.28 0.02 10.58
CA PHE A 105 5.50 -0.33 9.18
C PHE A 105 7.00 -0.51 8.88
N HIS A 106 7.82 0.45 9.28
CA HIS A 106 9.27 0.41 9.02
C HIS A 106 9.99 -0.69 9.80
N GLN A 107 9.51 -0.99 11.01
CA GLN A 107 10.09 -2.04 11.86
C GLN A 107 9.73 -3.46 11.40
N THR A 108 8.60 -3.64 10.71
CA THR A 108 8.07 -4.98 10.42
C THR A 108 7.73 -5.17 8.95
N ASN A 109 6.72 -4.46 8.44
CA ASN A 109 6.24 -4.62 7.07
C ASN A 109 7.30 -4.34 6.01
N ARG A 110 8.14 -3.30 6.22
CA ARG A 110 9.21 -2.91 5.28
C ARG A 110 10.20 -4.06 5.08
N LEU A 111 10.64 -4.70 6.15
CA LEU A 111 11.61 -5.80 6.08
C LEU A 111 11.05 -6.95 5.23
N LEU A 112 9.79 -7.34 5.46
CA LEU A 112 9.10 -8.36 4.67
C LEU A 112 8.99 -7.99 3.18
N ILE A 113 8.74 -6.71 2.88
CA ILE A 113 8.69 -6.23 1.50
C ILE A 113 10.06 -6.35 0.85
N LEU A 114 11.14 -5.93 1.54
CA LEU A 114 12.50 -6.02 1.02
C LEU A 114 12.95 -7.48 0.80
N GLU A 115 12.59 -8.40 1.69
CA GLU A 115 12.81 -9.83 1.51
C GLU A 115 12.12 -10.36 0.24
N LEU A 116 10.89 -9.90 -0.05
CA LEU A 116 10.19 -10.27 -1.27
C LEU A 116 10.81 -9.63 -2.51
N PHE A 117 11.30 -8.38 -2.41
CA PHE A 117 12.07 -7.78 -3.50
C PHE A 117 13.28 -8.65 -3.84
N GLN A 118 14.04 -9.09 -2.84
CA GLN A 118 15.17 -10.01 -3.04
C GLN A 118 14.73 -11.37 -3.61
N LYS A 119 13.62 -11.93 -3.11
CA LYS A 119 13.09 -13.23 -3.60
C LYS A 119 12.75 -13.19 -5.10
N TYR A 120 12.19 -12.08 -5.59
CA TYR A 120 11.73 -11.94 -6.97
C TYR A 120 12.71 -11.18 -7.88
N GLU A 121 13.83 -10.71 -7.35
CA GLU A 121 14.89 -10.05 -8.11
C GLU A 121 15.41 -10.98 -9.23
N GLY A 122 15.57 -10.44 -10.44
CA GLY A 122 16.03 -11.21 -11.61
C GLY A 122 14.97 -12.08 -12.28
N THR A 123 13.70 -12.07 -11.82
CA THR A 123 12.60 -12.69 -12.55
C THR A 123 12.30 -11.87 -13.81
N TYR A 124 12.53 -12.44 -14.99
CA TYR A 124 12.46 -11.73 -16.29
C TYR A 124 11.13 -11.01 -16.55
N GLU A 125 10.03 -11.50 -15.98
CA GLU A 125 8.68 -10.96 -16.18
C GLU A 125 8.29 -9.89 -15.13
N LYS A 126 9.20 -9.46 -14.25
CA LYS A 126 8.85 -8.57 -13.12
C LYS A 126 9.68 -7.30 -13.08
N THR A 127 8.97 -6.18 -12.96
CA THR A 127 9.58 -4.88 -12.69
C THR A 127 9.36 -4.49 -11.22
N LEU A 128 10.45 -4.43 -10.48
CA LEU A 128 10.47 -4.07 -9.06
C LEU A 128 11.02 -2.64 -8.90
N PHE A 129 10.19 -1.71 -8.41
CA PHE A 129 10.55 -0.29 -8.35
C PHE A 129 10.42 0.31 -6.94
N PRO A 130 11.51 0.36 -6.16
CA PRO A 130 11.53 1.01 -4.86
C PRO A 130 11.75 2.53 -5.01
N ILE A 131 10.78 3.32 -4.56
CA ILE A 131 10.85 4.78 -4.50
C ILE A 131 11.36 5.19 -3.12
N VAL A 132 12.69 5.30 -3.00
CA VAL A 132 13.39 5.55 -1.73
C VAL A 132 13.60 7.04 -1.40
N ARG A 133 13.19 7.94 -2.30
CA ARG A 133 13.37 9.40 -2.15
C ARG A 133 12.11 10.16 -2.51
N LYS A 134 12.05 11.43 -2.14
CA LYS A 134 10.97 12.32 -2.55
C LYS A 134 11.06 12.63 -4.04
N PHE A 135 9.97 12.40 -4.74
CA PHE A 135 9.73 12.87 -6.11
C PHE A 135 8.74 14.03 -6.07
N ASN A 136 8.89 15.02 -6.96
CA ASN A 136 7.76 15.86 -7.35
C ASN A 136 6.85 15.08 -8.33
N TYR A 137 5.71 15.66 -8.70
CA TYR A 137 4.75 14.98 -9.57
C TYR A 137 5.38 14.56 -10.91
N ASP A 138 6.07 15.48 -11.58
CA ASP A 138 6.66 15.23 -12.90
C ASP A 138 7.73 14.14 -12.85
N GLN A 139 8.62 14.21 -11.85
CA GLN A 139 9.65 13.19 -11.66
C GLN A 139 9.03 11.81 -11.40
N LEU A 140 7.94 11.75 -10.63
CA LEU A 140 7.25 10.49 -10.37
C LEU A 140 6.58 9.98 -11.65
N LEU A 141 5.90 10.85 -12.39
CA LEU A 141 5.24 10.51 -13.63
C LEU A 141 6.24 9.98 -14.65
N THR A 142 7.34 10.69 -14.88
CA THR A 142 8.43 10.25 -15.76
C THR A 142 9.04 8.92 -15.31
N ALA A 143 9.23 8.73 -14.00
CA ALA A 143 9.73 7.46 -13.47
C ALA A 143 8.76 6.29 -13.75
N LEU A 144 7.45 6.54 -13.65
CA LEU A 144 6.42 5.54 -13.91
C LEU A 144 6.24 5.28 -15.42
N GLU A 145 6.33 6.29 -16.27
CA GLU A 145 6.25 6.14 -17.73
C GLU A 145 7.41 5.28 -18.26
N ASN A 146 8.61 5.43 -17.70
CA ASN A 146 9.77 4.60 -18.07
C ASN A 146 9.66 3.14 -17.59
N ILE A 147 8.67 2.79 -16.76
CA ILE A 147 8.43 1.42 -16.29
C ILE A 147 7.47 0.67 -17.21
N VAL A 148 6.59 1.40 -17.92
CA VAL A 148 5.50 0.84 -18.73
C VAL A 148 5.85 0.79 -20.23
N ASN A 149 6.91 1.51 -20.65
CA ASN A 149 7.48 1.48 -22.01
C ASN A 149 8.68 0.54 -22.08
#